data_AF-A0A965VAG5-F1
#
_entry.id   AF-A0A965VAG5-F1
#
_cell.length_a   1.000
_cell.length_b   1.000
_cell.length_c   1.000
_cell.angle_alpha   90.00
_cell.angle_beta   90.00
_cell.angle_gamma   90.00
#
_symmetry.space_group_name_H-M   'P 1'
#
loop_
_entity.id
_entity.type
_entity.pdbx_description
1 polymer ?
#
loop_
_entity_poly.entity_id
_entity_poly.type
_entity_poly.pdbx_seq_one_letter_code
_entity_poly.pdbx_strand_id
1 'polypeptide(L)' 'LLDNEKKLQSSQERHPLNAIGDPVKVAKVIYNLFSAKEDWITGQTISIDGGLSSLR' A
#
# COMPACT_ATOMS: atom_id res chain seq x y z
N LEU A 1 10.35 1.67 -14.58
CA LEU A 1 9.83 2.64 -13.58
C LEU A 1 10.79 2.77 -12.41
N LEU A 2 11.29 1.66 -11.85
CA LEU A 2 12.30 1.66 -10.78
C LEU A 2 13.64 1.05 -11.26
N ASP A 3 13.96 1.28 -12.53
CA ASP A 3 15.07 0.67 -13.27
C ASP A 3 16.46 1.25 -12.93
N ASN A 4 16.51 2.23 -12.02
CA ASN A 4 17.75 2.71 -11.43
C ASN A 4 17.51 3.28 -10.02
N GLU A 5 18.60 3.46 -9.27
CA GLU A 5 18.58 3.92 -7.87
C GLU A 5 17.90 5.29 -7.71
N LYS A 6 18.17 6.24 -8.62
CA LYS A 6 17.54 7.58 -8.56
C LYS A 6 16.02 7.50 -8.67
N LYS A 7 15.52 6.69 -9.61
CA LYS A 7 14.08 6.47 -9.78
C LYS A 7 13.47 5.72 -8.60
N LEU A 8 14.21 4.77 -8.02
CA LEU A 8 13.78 4.04 -6.82
C LEU A 8 13.62 4.99 -5.62
N GLN A 9 14.65 5.77 -5.34
CA GLN A 9 14.68 6.73 -4.23
C GLN A 9 13.60 7.81 -4.40
N SER A 10 13.51 8.42 -5.57
CA SER A 10 12.44 9.39 -5.87
C SER A 10 11.05 8.77 -5.71
N SER A 11 10.87 7.48 -6.02
CA SER A 11 9.61 6.82 -5.75
C SER A 11 9.36 6.64 -4.25
N GLN A 12 10.36 6.23 -3.47
CA GLN A 12 10.25 6.09 -2.01
C GLN A 12 9.83 7.40 -1.35
N GLU A 13 10.52 8.50 -1.68
CA GLU A 13 10.30 9.83 -1.10
C GLU A 13 8.90 10.41 -1.38
N ARG A 14 8.20 9.94 -2.42
CA ARG A 14 6.83 10.36 -2.72
C ARG A 14 5.79 9.74 -1.77
N HIS A 15 6.10 8.61 -1.16
CA HIS A 15 5.22 7.96 -0.20
C HIS A 15 5.53 8.50 1.21
N PRO A 16 4.53 8.91 2.01
CA PRO A 16 4.75 9.32 3.40
C PRO A 16 5.55 8.32 4.25
N LEU A 17 5.42 7.02 3.98
CA LEU A 17 6.19 5.98 4.68
C LEU A 17 7.65 5.83 4.19
N ASN A 18 8.09 6.61 3.19
CA ASN A 18 9.42 6.52 2.58
C ASN A 18 9.84 5.10 2.17
N ALA A 19 8.88 4.33 1.64
CA ALA A 19 9.06 2.91 1.32
C ALA A 19 8.49 2.56 -0.04
N ILE A 20 9.03 1.50 -0.66
CA ILE A 20 8.44 0.86 -1.83
C ILE A 20 7.47 -0.22 -1.39
N GLY A 21 6.32 -0.30 -2.08
CA GLY A 21 5.35 -1.36 -1.87
C GLY A 21 5.94 -2.75 -2.13
N ASP A 22 5.60 -3.70 -1.27
CA ASP A 22 6.02 -5.10 -1.36
C ASP A 22 4.79 -5.96 -1.66
N PRO A 23 4.78 -6.72 -2.78
CA PRO A 23 3.64 -7.54 -3.16
C PRO A 23 3.24 -8.56 -2.09
N VAL A 24 4.20 -9.11 -1.32
CA VAL A 24 3.92 -10.06 -0.25
C VAL A 24 3.17 -9.39 0.89
N LYS A 25 3.55 -8.15 1.23
CA LYS A 25 2.85 -7.38 2.26
C LYS A 25 1.43 -7.00 1.82
N VAL A 26 1.23 -6.64 0.56
CA VAL A 26 -0.10 -6.37 0.00
C VAL A 26 -0.98 -7.63 0.07
N ALA A 27 -0.44 -8.78 -0.34
CA ALA A 27 -1.16 -10.05 -0.25
C ALA A 27 -1.56 -10.41 1.20
N LYS A 28 -0.69 -10.14 2.17
CA LYS A 28 -0.99 -10.35 3.59
C LYS A 28 -2.16 -9.48 4.08
N VAL A 29 -2.28 -8.24 3.61
CA VAL A 29 -3.43 -7.38 3.95
C VAL A 29 -4.71 -7.97 3.38
N ILE A 30 -4.71 -8.39 2.11
CA ILE A 30 -5.88 -9.03 1.48
C ILE A 30 -6.30 -10.30 2.22
N TYR A 31 -5.33 -11.14 2.59
CA TYR A 31 -5.57 -12.35 3.37
C TYR A 31 -6.28 -12.04 4.70
N ASN A 32 -5.85 -11.01 5.42
CA ASN A 32 -6.50 -10.59 6.66
C ASN A 32 -7.92 -10.05 6.44
N LEU A 33 -8.23 -9.55 5.24
CA LEU A 33 -9.58 -9.05 4.92
C LEU A 33 -10.56 -10.17 4.56
N PHE A 34 -10.13 -11.42 4.44
CA PHE A 34 -11.07 -12.54 4.19
C PHE A 34 -12.08 -12.75 5.32
N SER A 35 -11.71 -12.47 6.58
CA SER A 35 -12.64 -12.50 7.72
C SER A 35 -13.39 -11.18 7.93
N ALA A 36 -13.10 -10.13 7.16
CA ALA A 36 -13.65 -8.78 7.43
C ALA A 36 -15.19 -8.73 7.44
N LYS A 37 -15.84 -9.60 6.66
CA LYS A 37 -17.31 -9.71 6.64
C LYS A 37 -17.87 -10.18 8.00
N GLU A 38 -17.17 -11.07 8.70
CA GLU A 38 -17.57 -11.58 10.01
C GLU A 38 -17.51 -10.47 11.07
N ASP A 39 -16.63 -9.49 10.86
CA ASP A 39 -16.47 -8.30 11.69
C ASP A 39 -17.32 -7.09 11.23
N TRP A 40 -18.37 -7.32 10.45
CA TRP A 40 -19.31 -6.29 9.97
C TRP A 40 -18.69 -5.24 9.02
N ILE A 41 -17.63 -5.59 8.29
CA ILE A 41 -16.97 -4.69 7.33
C ILE A 41 -17.30 -5.11 5.90
N THR A 42 -17.87 -4.20 5.12
CA THR A 42 -18.14 -4.38 3.69
C THR A 42 -18.19 -3.04 2.95
N GLY A 43 -18.03 -3.05 1.62
CA GLY A 43 -18.16 -1.87 0.76
C GLY A 43 -17.05 -0.81 0.92
N GLN A 44 -15.99 -1.13 1.65
CA GLN A 44 -14.89 -0.20 1.91
C GLN A 44 -13.82 -0.28 0.81
N THR A 45 -13.27 0.88 0.44
CA THR A 45 -12.03 0.98 -0.33
C THR A 45 -10.88 1.18 0.64
N ILE A 46 -9.92 0.26 0.67
CA ILE A 46 -8.74 0.33 1.55
C ILE A 46 -7.51 0.63 0.69
N SER A 47 -6.89 1.79 0.89
CA SER A 47 -5.64 2.16 0.22
C SER A 47 -4.44 1.45 0.85
N ILE A 48 -3.62 0.80 0.02
CA ILE A 48 -2.35 0.18 0.42
C ILE A 48 -1.23 0.77 -0.45
N ASP A 49 -0.87 2.03 -0.20
CA ASP A 49 -0.02 2.82 -1.11
C ASP A 49 1.07 3.63 -0.39
N GLY A 50 1.38 3.27 0.85
CA GLY A 50 2.37 3.97 1.67
C GLY A 50 1.97 5.38 2.09
N GLY A 51 0.68 5.72 2.00
CA GLY A 51 0.12 7.04 2.34
C GLY A 51 0.05 8.00 1.16
N LEU A 52 0.33 7.55 -0.07
CA LEU A 52 0.34 8.42 -1.24
C LEU A 52 -1.02 9.10 -1.46
N SER A 53 -2.13 8.39 -1.22
CA SER A 53 -3.48 8.92 -1.33
C SER A 53 -3.84 9.95 -0.27
N SER A 54 -3.09 10.07 0.84
CA SER A 54 -3.37 11.03 1.91
C SER A 54 -2.72 12.40 1.69
N LEU A 55 -1.92 12.57 0.64
CA LEU A 55 -1.25 13.83 0.29
C LEU A 55 -2.14 14.77 -0.55
N ARG A 56 -3.45 14.51 -0.59
CA ARG A 56 -4.49 15.31 -1.25
C ARG A 56 -5.71 15.45 -0.36
#